data_AF-A0A3S0DDD3-F1
#
_entry.id   AF-A0A3S0DDD3-F1
#
_cell.length_a   1.000
_cell.length_b   1.000
_cell.length_c   1.000
_cell.angle_alpha   90.00
_cell.angle_beta   90.00
_cell.angle_gamma   90.00
#
_symmetry.space_group_name_H-M   'P 1'
#
loop_
_entity.id
_entity.type
_entity.pdbx_description
1 polymer ?
#
loop_
_entity_poly.entity_id
_entity_poly.type
_entity_poly.pdbx_seq_one_letter_code
_entity_poly.pdbx_strand_id
1 'polypeptide(L)'
;MDKQQFNANAFNPTCFREGREAFRAHGVAGQTRHSFAAGSIERASFLAGFSEEHYAARLRASDEALAYHQLSVRESAADRAWAERLAAHSA
;
A
#
# COMPACT_ATOMS: atom_id res chain seq x y z
N MET A 1 2.05 -41.91 -4.61
CA MET A 1 2.40 -40.50 -4.37
C MET A 1 1.48 -39.67 -5.23
N ASP A 2 0.42 -39.13 -4.63
CA ASP A 2 -0.60 -38.37 -5.34
C ASP A 2 -0.10 -36.93 -5.55
N LYS A 3 0.03 -36.52 -6.81
CA LYS A 3 0.46 -35.17 -7.16
C LYS A 3 -0.75 -34.27 -6.97
N GLN A 4 -0.87 -33.65 -5.80
CA GLN A 4 -1.83 -32.55 -5.60
C GLN A 4 -1.64 -31.54 -6.73
N GLN A 5 -2.59 -31.52 -7.65
CA GLN A 5 -2.64 -30.55 -8.72
C GLN A 5 -2.86 -29.18 -8.08
N PHE A 6 -1.80 -28.39 -8.01
CA PHE A 6 -1.88 -26.98 -7.66
C PHE A 6 -2.74 -26.29 -8.70
N ASN A 7 -4.02 -26.10 -8.40
CA ASN A 7 -4.85 -25.23 -9.20
C ASN A 7 -4.42 -23.80 -8.92
N ALA A 8 -3.54 -23.25 -9.76
CA ALA A 8 -3.03 -21.88 -9.66
C ALA A 8 -4.13 -20.80 -9.71
N ASN A 9 -5.37 -21.18 -10.04
CA ASN A 9 -6.56 -20.33 -10.04
C ASN A 9 -7.43 -20.46 -8.79
N ALA A 10 -7.06 -21.28 -7.81
CA ALA A 10 -7.81 -21.36 -6.57
C ALA A 10 -7.49 -20.15 -5.69
N PHE A 11 -8.52 -19.39 -5.34
CA PHE A 11 -8.45 -18.19 -4.52
C PHE A 11 -9.29 -18.38 -3.25
N ASN A 12 -8.73 -18.07 -2.08
CA ASN A 12 -9.45 -18.12 -0.81
C ASN A 12 -9.79 -16.70 -0.35
N PRO A 13 -11.06 -16.25 -0.49
CA PRO A 13 -11.47 -14.88 -0.17
C PRO A 13 -11.36 -14.55 1.33
N THR A 14 -11.52 -15.54 2.20
CA THR A 14 -11.37 -15.35 3.65
C THR A 14 -9.93 -15.04 4.00
N CYS A 15 -8.99 -15.85 3.50
CA CYS A 15 -7.56 -15.63 3.74
C CYS A 15 -7.08 -14.32 3.11
N PHE A 16 -7.61 -13.94 1.93
CA PHE A 16 -7.33 -12.64 1.33
C PHE A 16 -7.78 -11.48 2.23
N ARG A 17 -9.00 -11.56 2.78
CA ARG A 17 -9.49 -10.56 3.73
C ARG A 17 -8.62 -10.49 4.98
N GLU A 18 -8.27 -11.63 5.55
CA GLU A 18 -7.36 -11.73 6.71
C GLU A 18 -6.00 -11.09 6.43
N GLY A 19 -5.46 -11.25 5.21
CA GLY A 19 -4.22 -10.61 4.79
C GLY A 19 -4.29 -9.08 4.82
N ARG A 20 -5.40 -8.50 4.35
CA ARG A 20 -5.62 -7.04 4.41
C ARG A 20 -5.76 -6.57 5.85
N GLU A 21 -6.53 -7.29 6.66
CA GLU A 21 -6.73 -6.96 8.08
C GLU A 21 -5.42 -7.03 8.86
N ALA A 22 -4.57 -8.02 8.58
CA ALA A 22 -3.24 -8.14 9.18
C ALA A 22 -2.35 -6.94 8.85
N PHE A 23 -2.35 -6.46 7.59
CA PHE A 23 -1.62 -5.24 7.25
C PHE A 23 -2.15 -4.03 8.02
N ARG A 24 -3.47 -3.83 8.05
CA ARG A 24 -4.09 -2.70 8.75
C ARG A 24 -3.80 -2.70 10.25
N ALA A 25 -3.83 -3.86 10.88
CA ALA A 25 -3.65 -4.00 12.32
C ALA A 25 -2.18 -3.93 12.77
N HIS A 26 -1.26 -4.46 11.96
CA HIS A 26 0.11 -4.70 12.41
C HIS A 26 1.19 -4.12 11.50
N GLY A 27 0.88 -3.77 10.24
CA GLY A 27 1.85 -3.28 9.25
C GLY A 27 2.91 -4.31 8.80
N VAL A 28 3.08 -5.40 9.55
CA VAL A 28 3.92 -6.54 9.24
C VAL A 28 3.04 -7.77 9.08
N ALA A 29 3.38 -8.63 8.11
CA ALA A 29 2.64 -9.85 7.85
C ALA A 29 2.86 -10.92 8.92
N GLY A 30 3.46 -10.55 10.07
CA GLY A 30 3.97 -11.40 11.15
C GLY A 30 3.33 -12.77 11.09
N GLN A 31 4.13 -13.80 10.75
CA GLN A 31 3.69 -15.16 10.42
C GLN A 31 3.08 -15.91 11.62
N THR A 32 2.28 -15.24 12.43
CA THR A 32 1.90 -15.62 13.79
C THR A 32 0.39 -15.69 13.88
N ARG A 33 -0.16 -16.69 13.18
CA ARG A 33 -1.34 -17.50 13.54
C ARG A 33 -1.64 -18.56 12.49
N HIS A 34 -1.12 -18.33 11.27
CA HIS A 34 -1.28 -19.22 10.15
C HIS A 34 0.10 -19.59 9.62
N SER A 35 0.69 -20.63 10.18
CA SER A 35 1.74 -21.40 9.51
C SER A 35 1.09 -22.14 8.33
N PHE A 36 0.44 -21.41 7.42
CA PHE A 36 -0.10 -21.99 6.20
C PHE A 36 1.03 -22.73 5.51
N ALA A 37 0.76 -23.96 5.08
CA ALA A 37 1.76 -24.78 4.43
C ALA A 37 2.40 -24.01 3.27
N ALA A 38 3.70 -24.17 3.09
CA ALA A 38 4.38 -23.56 1.95
C ALA A 38 3.71 -24.04 0.64
N GLY A 39 3.41 -23.10 -0.25
CA GLY A 39 2.70 -23.38 -1.50
C GLY A 39 1.18 -23.47 -1.38
N SER A 40 0.59 -23.41 -0.19
CA SER A 40 -0.86 -23.52 -0.04
C SER A 40 -1.61 -22.31 -0.62
N ILE A 41 -2.83 -22.55 -1.07
CA ILE A 41 -3.72 -21.52 -1.64
C ILE A 41 -4.09 -20.48 -0.57
N GLU A 42 -4.25 -20.90 0.68
CA GLU A 42 -4.50 -20.02 1.81
C GLU A 42 -3.34 -19.06 2.02
N ARG A 43 -2.10 -19.56 1.98
CA ARG A 43 -0.90 -18.73 2.09
C ARG A 43 -0.81 -17.73 0.94
N ALA A 44 -1.03 -18.19 -0.28
CA ALA A 44 -0.99 -17.32 -1.46
C ALA A 44 -2.05 -16.22 -1.39
N SER A 45 -3.28 -16.58 -1.02
CA SER A 45 -4.40 -15.64 -0.89
C SER A 45 -4.16 -14.62 0.22
N PHE A 46 -3.64 -15.06 1.38
CA PHE A 46 -3.27 -14.16 2.48
C PHE A 46 -2.19 -13.16 2.07
N LEU A 47 -1.10 -13.64 1.47
CA LEU A 47 0.00 -12.77 1.02
C LEU A 47 -0.46 -11.79 -0.08
N ALA A 48 -1.36 -12.23 -0.96
CA ALA A 48 -1.96 -11.36 -1.98
C ALA A 48 -2.77 -10.23 -1.34
N GLY A 49 -3.64 -10.53 -0.36
CA GLY A 49 -4.42 -9.52 0.36
C GLY A 49 -3.53 -8.55 1.13
N PHE A 50 -2.53 -9.06 1.84
CA PHE A 50 -1.56 -8.22 2.55
C PHE A 50 -0.83 -7.26 1.59
N SER A 51 -0.36 -7.77 0.45
CA SER A 51 0.38 -6.97 -0.53
C SER A 51 -0.49 -5.91 -1.20
N GLU A 52 -1.76 -6.22 -1.47
CA GLU A 52 -2.74 -5.28 -2.03
C GLU A 52 -2.99 -4.11 -1.08
N GLU A 53 -3.26 -4.38 0.19
CA GLU A 53 -3.50 -3.30 1.16
C GLU A 53 -2.22 -2.48 1.41
N HIS A 54 -1.05 -3.11 1.46
CA HIS A 54 0.22 -2.38 1.56
C HIS A 54 0.42 -1.41 0.39
N TYR A 55 0.15 -1.85 -0.84
CA TYR A 55 0.23 -1.00 -2.02
C TYR A 55 -0.79 0.15 -1.96
N ALA A 56 -2.03 -0.13 -1.57
CA ALA A 56 -3.06 0.89 -1.40
C ALA A 56 -2.68 1.93 -0.33
N ALA A 57 -2.10 1.50 0.80
CA ALA A 57 -1.62 2.40 1.84
C ALA A 57 -0.48 3.30 1.35
N ARG A 58 0.44 2.75 0.54
CA ARG A 58 1.52 3.53 -0.08
C ARG A 58 0.98 4.64 -1.00
N LEU A 59 -0.04 4.35 -1.79
CA LEU A 59 -0.67 5.35 -2.65
C LEU A 59 -1.31 6.48 -1.83
N ARG A 60 -2.08 6.12 -0.79
CA ARG A 60 -2.69 7.11 0.12
C ARG A 60 -1.65 8.02 0.78
N ALA A 61 -0.54 7.45 1.25
CA ALA A 61 0.55 8.23 1.83
C ALA A 61 1.23 9.18 0.82
N SER A 62 1.35 8.75 -0.44
CA SER A 62 1.88 9.60 -1.52
C SER A 62 0.93 10.76 -1.83
N ASP A 63 -0.37 10.50 -1.90
CA ASP A 63 -1.38 11.54 -2.14
C ASP A 63 -1.43 12.54 -0.99
N GLU A 64 -1.35 12.06 0.26
CA GLU A 64 -1.27 12.90 1.45
C GLU A 64 -0.01 13.79 1.43
N ALA A 65 1.16 13.22 1.11
CA ALA A 65 2.40 13.99 0.99
C ALA A 65 2.31 15.08 -0.10
N LEU A 66 1.69 14.78 -1.24
CA LEU A 66 1.46 15.76 -2.30
C LEU A 66 0.51 16.88 -1.83
N ALA A 67 -0.56 16.54 -1.12
CA ALA A 67 -1.48 17.52 -0.56
C ALA A 67 -0.79 18.44 0.45
N TYR A 68 0.01 17.88 1.37
CA TYR A 68 0.83 18.67 2.30
C TYR A 68 1.80 19.60 1.57
N HIS A 69 2.47 19.11 0.51
CA HIS A 69 3.37 19.95 -0.28
C HIS A 69 2.64 21.13 -0.93
N GLN A 70 1.45 20.91 -1.49
CA GLN A 70 0.64 22.00 -2.08
C GLN A 70 0.22 23.04 -1.05
N LEU A 71 -0.10 22.61 0.18
CA LEU A 71 -0.39 23.54 1.28
C LEU A 71 0.86 24.31 1.71
N SER A 72 2.00 23.64 1.89
CA SER A 72 3.24 24.30 2.32
C SER A 72 3.74 25.34 1.32
N VAL A 73 3.63 25.07 0.02
CA VAL A 73 4.00 26.03 -1.04
C VAL A 73 3.05 27.24 -1.07
N ARG A 74 1.76 27.04 -0.77
CA ARG A 74 0.80 28.15 -0.69
C ARG A 74 0.99 29.02 0.55
N GLU A 75 1.35 28.43 1.68
CA GLU A 75 1.45 29.13 2.97
C GLU A 75 2.83 29.76 3.23
N SER A 76 3.88 29.28 2.58
CA SER A 76 5.22 29.88 2.67
C SER A 76 5.26 31.26 2.01
N ALA A 77 5.25 32.32 2.83
CA ALA A 77 5.38 33.70 2.35
C ALA A 77 6.67 33.93 1.57
N ALA A 78 7.74 33.19 1.88
CA ALA A 78 9.01 33.24 1.17
C ALA A 78 8.91 32.63 -0.24
N ASP A 79 8.25 31.48 -0.38
CA ASP A 79 8.07 30.82 -1.69
C ASP A 79 7.09 31.59 -2.57
N ARG A 80 6.05 32.20 -1.98
CA ARG A 80 5.13 33.09 -2.69
C ARG A 80 5.84 34.35 -3.20
N ALA A 81 6.64 35.00 -2.35
CA ALA A 81 7.44 36.17 -2.75
C ALA A 81 8.49 35.82 -3.82
N TRP A 82 9.08 34.63 -3.76
CA TRP A 82 10.00 34.14 -4.80
C TRP A 82 9.28 33.88 -6.12
N ALA A 83 8.13 33.21 -6.10
CA ALA A 83 7.31 32.95 -7.29
C ALA A 83 6.80 34.26 -7.93
N GLU A 84 6.36 35.24 -7.13
CA GLU A 84 5.95 36.57 -7.61
C GLU A 84 7.13 37.33 -8.25
N ARG A 85 8.34 37.28 -7.65
CA ARG A 85 9.55 37.89 -8.25
C ARG A 85 9.94 37.23 -9.56
N LEU A 86 9.78 35.91 -9.67
CA LEU A 86 10.07 35.16 -10.90
C LEU A 86 9.08 35.53 -12.01
N ALA A 87 7.78 35.56 -11.70
CA ALA A 87 6.73 35.94 -12.64
C ALA A 87 6.91 37.37 -13.19
N ALA A 88 7.33 38.31 -12.33
CA ALA A 88 7.62 39.69 -12.71
C ALA A 88 8.87 39.85 -13.60
N HIS A 89 9.77 38.86 -13.66
CA HIS A 89 10.94 38.86 -14.55
C HIS A 89 10.70 38.15 -15.88
N SER A 90 9.59 37.40 -16.00
CA SER A 90 9.21 36.67 -17.21
C SER A 90 8.14 37.37 -18.05
N ALA A 91 7.71 38.56 -17.66
CA ALA A 91 6.82 39.46 -18.41
C ALA A 91 7.63 40.60 -19.03
#